data_AF-A0A845AGI3-F1
#
_entry.id   AF-A0A845AGI3-F1
#
_cell.length_a   1.000
_cell.length_b   1.000
_cell.length_c   1.000
_cell.angle_alpha   90.00
_cell.angle_beta   90.00
_cell.angle_gamma   90.00
#
_symmetry.space_group_name_H-M   'P 1'
#
loop_
_entity.id
_entity.type
_entity.pdbx_description
1 polymer ?
#
loop_
_entity_poly.entity_id
_entity_poly.type
_entity_poly.pdbx_seq_one_letter_code
_entity_poly.pdbx_strand_id
1 'polypeptide(L)'
;MARHTYVAIAATAALASGGSAHASALLGSTVTGSITGSTDYVVTAQFPASATVGPGTEFTGGISDTPFSNSFDITANFTEDALIIAFSSPKAFANVSGTSPFTLNFGSASGYFGGIGAITQISCVPVYGCGRSKIAVTGDAKAINIDVSAIFAGDSFQIALSPPAVPEPATWALMIIGFGAIGAAMRKRHPAHATMALDPS
;
A
#
# COMPACT_ATOMS: atom_id res chain seq x y z
N MET A 1 67.76 -9.69 -18.44
CA MET A 1 66.54 -9.46 -19.24
C MET A 1 65.34 -9.94 -18.43
N ALA A 2 64.64 -9.02 -17.77
CA ALA A 2 63.49 -9.33 -16.92
C ALA A 2 62.20 -8.96 -17.65
N ARG A 3 61.31 -9.93 -17.91
CA ARG A 3 59.97 -9.70 -18.46
C ARG A 3 58.97 -9.62 -17.30
N HIS A 4 58.42 -8.43 -17.08
CA HIS A 4 57.27 -8.23 -16.19
C HIS A 4 55.97 -8.39 -16.98
N THR A 5 55.24 -9.45 -16.67
CA THR A 5 53.93 -9.74 -17.26
C THR A 5 52.87 -9.07 -16.40
N TYR A 6 52.30 -7.96 -16.86
CA TYR A 6 51.16 -7.30 -16.22
C TYR A 6 49.87 -8.04 -16.61
N VAL A 7 49.20 -8.66 -15.62
CA VAL A 7 47.88 -9.25 -15.79
C VAL A 7 46.84 -8.16 -15.54
N ALA A 8 46.20 -7.67 -16.60
CA ALA A 8 45.09 -6.73 -16.51
C ALA A 8 43.80 -7.50 -16.21
N ILE A 9 43.26 -7.33 -15.01
CA ILE A 9 41.94 -7.86 -14.62
C ILE A 9 40.89 -6.86 -15.09
N ALA A 10 40.20 -7.16 -16.19
CA ALA A 10 39.05 -6.40 -16.65
C ALA A 10 37.81 -6.87 -15.89
N ALA A 11 37.39 -6.11 -14.88
CA ALA A 11 36.13 -6.32 -14.17
C ALA A 11 35.01 -5.57 -14.89
N THR A 12 34.27 -6.25 -15.76
CA THR A 12 33.07 -5.71 -16.40
C THR A 12 31.89 -5.83 -15.43
N ALA A 13 31.60 -4.76 -14.69
CA ALA A 13 30.40 -4.69 -13.85
C ALA A 13 29.17 -4.41 -14.72
N ALA A 14 28.40 -5.46 -15.02
CA ALA A 14 27.07 -5.30 -15.60
C ALA A 14 26.14 -4.72 -14.53
N LEU A 15 25.85 -3.42 -14.60
CA LEU A 15 24.74 -2.82 -13.85
C LEU A 15 23.43 -3.34 -14.46
N ALA A 16 22.95 -4.47 -13.96
CA ALA A 16 21.56 -4.85 -14.14
C ALA A 16 20.71 -3.86 -13.34
N SER A 17 19.95 -3.01 -14.05
CA SER A 17 18.92 -2.19 -13.45
C SER A 17 17.87 -3.11 -12.82
N GLY A 18 18.01 -3.38 -11.52
CA GLY A 18 17.02 -4.11 -10.75
C GLY A 18 15.75 -3.29 -10.66
N GLY A 19 14.84 -3.49 -11.61
CA GLY A 19 13.46 -3.05 -11.44
C GLY A 19 12.95 -3.66 -10.13
N SER A 20 12.45 -2.82 -9.24
CA SER A 20 11.93 -3.23 -7.95
C SER A 20 10.86 -4.29 -8.17
N ALA A 21 11.14 -5.53 -7.81
CA ALA A 21 10.18 -6.63 -7.88
C ALA A 21 9.16 -6.49 -6.74
N HIS A 22 8.42 -5.39 -6.72
CA HIS A 22 7.22 -5.25 -5.90
C HIS A 22 6.09 -5.90 -6.69
N ALA A 23 5.93 -7.21 -6.53
CA ALA A 23 4.75 -7.89 -7.01
C ALA A 23 3.53 -7.24 -6.35
N SER A 24 2.61 -6.73 -7.16
CA SER A 24 1.29 -6.23 -6.77
C SER A 24 0.61 -7.26 -5.85
N ALA A 25 0.70 -7.02 -4.54
CA ALA A 25 0.30 -8.00 -3.51
C ALA A 25 -1.22 -8.15 -3.39
N LEU A 26 -1.98 -7.26 -4.02
CA LEU A 26 -3.44 -7.23 -3.95
C LEU A 26 -4.09 -8.03 -5.07
N LEU A 27 -3.55 -8.09 -6.29
CA LEU A 27 -4.19 -8.81 -7.40
C LEU A 27 -4.38 -10.30 -7.07
N GLY A 28 -5.59 -10.81 -7.26
CA GLY A 28 -5.99 -12.18 -6.92
C GLY A 28 -6.27 -12.41 -5.43
N SER A 29 -6.06 -11.40 -4.57
CA SER A 29 -6.40 -11.50 -3.15
C SER A 29 -7.90 -11.34 -2.92
N THR A 30 -8.40 -11.90 -1.82
CA THR A 30 -9.80 -11.71 -1.40
C THR A 30 -9.89 -10.59 -0.38
N VAL A 31 -10.77 -9.63 -0.66
CA VAL A 31 -11.10 -8.49 0.20
C VAL A 31 -12.58 -8.53 0.56
N THR A 32 -12.95 -7.98 1.71
CA THR A 32 -14.33 -7.81 2.15
C THR A 32 -14.76 -6.36 2.03
N GLY A 33 -16.05 -6.11 1.89
CA GLY A 33 -16.62 -4.77 1.80
C GLY A 33 -17.98 -4.70 2.50
N SER A 34 -18.26 -3.58 3.16
CA SER A 34 -19.59 -3.29 3.70
C SER A 34 -19.87 -1.79 3.73
N ILE A 35 -21.15 -1.43 3.68
CA ILE A 35 -21.63 -0.06 3.84
C ILE A 35 -22.43 0.03 5.14
N THR A 36 -22.06 0.96 6.01
CA THR A 36 -22.81 1.26 7.22
C THR A 36 -23.45 2.63 7.06
N GLY A 37 -24.79 2.68 7.00
CA GLY A 37 -25.55 3.92 6.95
C GLY A 37 -25.50 4.72 8.25
N SER A 38 -26.19 5.85 8.26
CA SER A 38 -26.33 6.72 9.43
C SER A 38 -27.78 7.20 9.56
N THR A 39 -28.06 8.16 10.45
CA THR A 39 -29.38 8.80 10.51
C THR A 39 -29.76 9.51 9.22
N ASP A 40 -28.76 10.02 8.50
CA ASP A 40 -28.95 10.86 7.31
C ASP A 40 -28.88 10.01 6.03
N TYR A 41 -28.41 8.77 6.13
CA TYR A 41 -28.09 7.89 5.00
C TYR A 41 -28.64 6.48 5.18
N VAL A 42 -29.50 6.06 4.26
CA VAL A 42 -30.01 4.69 4.19
C VAL A 42 -29.23 3.92 3.12
N VAL A 43 -28.75 2.74 3.45
CA VAL A 43 -28.12 1.86 2.46
C VAL A 43 -29.21 1.26 1.57
N THR A 44 -29.16 1.57 0.28
CA THR A 44 -30.10 1.06 -0.73
C THR A 44 -29.62 -0.23 -1.36
N ALA A 45 -28.30 -0.43 -1.44
CA ALA A 45 -27.67 -1.67 -1.87
C ALA A 45 -26.37 -1.90 -1.09
N GLN A 46 -26.25 -3.05 -0.42
CA GLN A 46 -25.01 -3.43 0.25
C GLN A 46 -23.96 -3.88 -0.77
N PHE A 47 -22.69 -3.70 -0.41
CA PHE A 47 -21.59 -4.35 -1.12
C PHE A 47 -21.71 -5.88 -1.05
N PRO A 48 -21.17 -6.61 -2.03
CA PRO A 48 -20.94 -8.05 -1.86
C PRO A 48 -20.03 -8.27 -0.66
N ALA A 49 -20.28 -9.34 0.11
CA ALA A 49 -19.54 -9.62 1.35
C ALA A 49 -18.02 -9.76 1.13
N SER A 50 -17.63 -10.26 -0.05
CA SER A 50 -16.24 -10.34 -0.48
C SER A 50 -16.10 -10.27 -2.00
N ALA A 51 -14.94 -9.83 -2.47
CA ALA A 51 -14.54 -9.83 -3.87
C ALA A 51 -13.08 -10.24 -4.01
N THR A 52 -12.73 -10.84 -5.15
CA THR A 52 -11.33 -11.06 -5.53
C THR A 52 -10.85 -9.83 -6.28
N VAL A 53 -9.77 -9.22 -5.80
CA VAL A 53 -9.16 -8.06 -6.46
C VAL A 53 -8.66 -8.45 -7.84
N GLY A 54 -9.06 -7.71 -8.86
CA GLY A 54 -8.73 -8.01 -10.24
C GLY A 54 -8.77 -6.77 -11.12
N PRO A 55 -8.88 -6.93 -12.44
CA PRO A 55 -9.12 -5.81 -13.31
C PRO A 55 -10.59 -5.36 -13.19
N GLY A 56 -10.82 -4.16 -12.67
CA GLY A 56 -12.12 -3.50 -12.72
C GLY A 56 -12.73 -3.22 -11.35
N THR A 57 -14.05 -3.12 -11.27
CA THR A 57 -14.75 -2.78 -10.04
C THR A 57 -15.04 -4.02 -9.22
N GLU A 58 -14.48 -4.10 -8.00
CA GLU A 58 -14.74 -5.20 -7.07
C GLU A 58 -16.07 -5.05 -6.32
N PHE A 59 -16.42 -3.82 -5.95
CA PHE A 59 -17.60 -3.56 -5.12
C PHE A 59 -18.53 -2.55 -5.79
N THR A 60 -19.81 -2.88 -5.81
CA THR A 60 -20.89 -1.96 -6.18
C THR A 60 -21.95 -2.00 -5.10
N GLY A 61 -22.41 -0.84 -4.67
CA GLY A 61 -23.45 -0.67 -3.67
C GLY A 61 -24.13 0.68 -3.84
N GLY A 62 -24.95 1.08 -2.88
CA GLY A 62 -25.69 2.33 -3.01
C GLY A 62 -26.23 2.83 -1.69
N ILE A 63 -26.41 4.15 -1.64
CA ILE A 63 -27.05 4.85 -0.53
C ILE A 63 -28.12 5.80 -1.05
N SER A 64 -29.01 6.22 -0.16
CA SER A 64 -29.86 7.38 -0.35
C SER A 64 -29.71 8.29 0.85
N ASP A 65 -29.66 9.59 0.61
CA ASP A 65 -29.90 10.54 1.69
C ASP A 65 -31.39 10.56 2.05
N THR A 66 -31.68 10.82 3.32
CA THR A 66 -33.05 10.99 3.82
C THR A 66 -33.59 12.42 3.65
N PRO A 67 -32.78 13.51 3.78
CA PRO A 67 -33.36 14.86 3.73
C PRO A 67 -33.75 15.32 2.32
N PHE A 68 -33.08 14.84 1.27
CA PHE A 68 -33.26 15.35 -0.10
C PHE A 68 -33.63 14.26 -1.13
N SER A 69 -33.72 13.00 -0.69
CA SER A 69 -33.98 11.84 -1.55
C SER A 69 -33.03 11.76 -2.75
N ASN A 70 -31.76 12.04 -2.53
CA ASN A 70 -30.69 11.81 -3.48
C ASN A 70 -30.17 10.39 -3.32
N SER A 71 -30.13 9.63 -4.42
CA SER A 71 -29.57 8.29 -4.43
C SER A 71 -28.21 8.29 -5.13
N PHE A 72 -27.27 7.54 -4.57
CA PHE A 72 -25.93 7.38 -5.09
C PHE A 72 -25.60 5.91 -5.26
N ASP A 73 -25.06 5.58 -6.42
CA ASP A 73 -24.35 4.34 -6.67
C ASP A 73 -22.88 4.54 -6.29
N ILE A 74 -22.36 3.61 -5.51
CA ILE A 74 -21.01 3.60 -5.00
C ILE A 74 -20.28 2.45 -5.67
N THR A 75 -19.15 2.74 -6.29
CA THR A 75 -18.24 1.72 -6.80
C THR A 75 -16.91 1.82 -6.07
N ALA A 76 -16.29 0.67 -5.79
CA ALA A 76 -14.93 0.62 -5.26
C ALA A 76 -14.09 -0.36 -6.08
N ASN A 77 -12.88 0.08 -6.42
CA ASN A 77 -11.92 -0.63 -7.25
C ASN A 77 -10.55 -0.65 -6.54
N PHE A 78 -9.99 -1.83 -6.33
CA PHE A 78 -8.63 -2.01 -5.86
C PHE A 78 -7.67 -2.14 -7.05
N THR A 79 -6.78 -1.16 -7.21
CA THR A 79 -5.64 -1.23 -8.14
C THR A 79 -4.43 -1.86 -7.45
N GLU A 80 -3.31 -1.91 -8.15
CA GLU A 80 -2.05 -2.42 -7.59
C GLU A 80 -1.56 -1.62 -6.38
N ASP A 81 -1.87 -0.32 -6.34
CA ASP A 81 -1.32 0.67 -5.42
C ASP A 81 -2.37 1.61 -4.82
N ALA A 82 -3.65 1.42 -5.10
CA ALA A 82 -4.70 2.31 -4.61
C ALA A 82 -6.05 1.62 -4.44
N LEU A 83 -6.89 2.22 -3.60
CA LEU A 83 -8.32 2.02 -3.57
C LEU A 83 -9.00 3.25 -4.19
N ILE A 84 -9.73 3.04 -5.28
CA ILE A 84 -10.50 4.07 -5.96
C ILE A 84 -11.97 3.88 -5.61
N ILE A 85 -12.60 4.91 -5.07
CA ILE A 85 -14.03 4.92 -4.76
C ILE A 85 -14.68 6.01 -5.58
N ALA A 86 -15.72 5.66 -6.33
CA ALA A 86 -16.47 6.61 -7.14
C ALA A 86 -17.94 6.61 -6.76
N PHE A 87 -18.52 7.82 -6.78
CA PHE A 87 -19.90 8.08 -6.44
C PHE A 87 -20.61 8.62 -7.67
N SER A 88 -21.71 8.00 -8.06
CA SER A 88 -22.53 8.44 -9.19
C SER A 88 -23.98 8.55 -8.78
N SER A 89 -24.75 9.38 -9.48
CA SER A 89 -26.18 9.55 -9.21
C SER A 89 -26.92 9.76 -10.53
N PRO A 90 -28.18 9.32 -10.63
CA PRO A 90 -29.06 9.67 -11.76
C PRO A 90 -29.30 11.19 -11.88
N LYS A 91 -29.16 11.94 -10.78
CA LYS A 91 -29.30 13.40 -10.74
C LYS A 91 -27.91 14.04 -10.85
N ALA A 92 -27.66 14.79 -11.92
CA ALA A 92 -26.34 15.39 -12.22
C ALA A 92 -25.78 16.32 -11.12
N PHE A 93 -26.65 16.87 -10.27
CA PHE A 93 -26.26 17.75 -9.17
C PHE A 93 -26.70 17.19 -7.81
N ALA A 94 -26.95 15.88 -7.72
CA ALA A 94 -27.14 15.26 -6.42
C ALA A 94 -25.89 15.50 -5.58
N ASN A 95 -26.13 16.01 -4.39
CA ASN A 95 -25.10 16.23 -3.40
C ASN A 95 -25.63 15.79 -2.05
N VAL A 96 -24.70 15.42 -1.18
CA VAL A 96 -25.02 15.17 0.22
C VAL A 96 -24.06 15.94 1.08
N SER A 97 -24.60 16.43 2.19
CA SER A 97 -23.93 17.23 3.20
C SER A 97 -24.65 16.94 4.51
N GLY A 98 -24.26 15.86 5.16
CA GLY A 98 -24.82 15.41 6.43
C GLY A 98 -23.89 15.73 7.59
N THR A 99 -24.46 15.81 8.80
CA THR A 99 -23.65 15.89 10.04
C THR A 99 -23.22 14.50 10.50
N SER A 100 -23.94 13.45 10.09
CA SER A 100 -23.64 12.05 10.46
C SER A 100 -23.05 11.29 9.26
N PRO A 101 -21.73 11.03 9.20
CA PRO A 101 -21.14 10.32 8.07
C PRO A 101 -21.69 8.89 7.95
N PHE A 102 -21.74 8.37 6.72
CA PHE A 102 -21.82 6.93 6.51
C PHE A 102 -20.41 6.36 6.39
N THR A 103 -20.24 5.08 6.68
CA THR A 103 -18.93 4.42 6.67
C THR A 103 -18.87 3.36 5.58
N LEU A 104 -17.81 3.39 4.77
CA LEU A 104 -17.39 2.27 3.94
C LEU A 104 -16.29 1.53 4.67
N ASN A 105 -16.48 0.23 4.90
CA ASN A 105 -15.46 -0.62 5.48
C ASN A 105 -14.96 -1.61 4.43
N PHE A 106 -13.64 -1.68 4.29
CA PHE A 106 -12.97 -2.67 3.47
C PHE A 106 -12.02 -3.48 4.35
N GLY A 107 -12.05 -4.79 4.21
CA GLY A 107 -11.28 -5.71 5.07
C GLY A 107 -10.43 -6.69 4.26
N SER A 108 -9.40 -7.23 4.90
CA SER A 108 -8.64 -8.36 4.38
C SER A 108 -8.15 -9.25 5.51
N ALA A 109 -8.32 -10.56 5.34
CA ALA A 109 -7.79 -11.56 6.27
C ALA A 109 -6.24 -11.58 6.29
N SER A 110 -5.59 -11.23 5.18
CA SER A 110 -4.15 -11.36 5.01
C SER A 110 -3.35 -10.15 5.46
N GLY A 111 -4.00 -9.07 5.90
CA GLY A 111 -3.28 -7.89 6.40
C GLY A 111 -2.67 -6.99 5.32
N TYR A 112 -3.23 -6.98 4.10
CA TYR A 112 -2.67 -6.21 2.96
C TYR A 112 -2.69 -4.69 3.15
N PHE A 113 -3.42 -4.19 4.14
CA PHE A 113 -3.51 -2.77 4.46
C PHE A 113 -2.41 -2.33 5.45
N GLY A 114 -1.42 -3.19 5.72
CA GLY A 114 -0.26 -2.88 6.56
C GLY A 114 0.62 -1.79 5.95
N GLY A 115 0.43 -0.55 6.38
CA GLY A 115 1.09 0.63 5.82
C GLY A 115 0.22 1.90 5.80
N ILE A 116 -1.08 1.76 6.07
CA ILE A 116 -2.06 2.87 6.11
C ILE A 116 -1.79 3.90 7.23
N GLY A 117 -0.77 3.70 8.07
CA GLY A 117 -0.31 4.65 9.10
C GLY A 117 0.02 6.06 8.59
N ALA A 118 0.11 6.27 7.27
CA ALA A 118 -0.09 7.58 6.69
C ALA A 118 -0.88 7.42 5.38
N ILE A 119 -2.16 7.75 5.41
CA ILE A 119 -2.90 8.05 4.17
C ILE A 119 -2.33 9.36 3.65
N THR A 120 -1.27 9.21 2.87
CA THR A 120 -0.42 10.29 2.41
C THR A 120 -1.11 11.11 1.33
N GLN A 121 -2.03 10.49 0.58
CA GLN A 121 -2.68 11.14 -0.54
C GLN A 121 -4.12 10.66 -0.70
N ILE A 122 -5.05 11.57 -0.43
CA ILE A 122 -6.40 11.51 -0.97
C ILE A 122 -6.36 12.43 -2.18
N SER A 123 -6.28 11.84 -3.37
CA SER A 123 -6.49 12.60 -4.60
C SER A 123 -7.96 12.51 -4.96
N CYS A 124 -8.53 13.65 -5.32
CA CYS A 124 -9.89 13.72 -5.79
C CYS A 124 -9.90 14.38 -7.16
N VAL A 125 -10.70 13.86 -8.07
CA VAL A 125 -10.91 14.48 -9.38
C VAL A 125 -12.29 15.13 -9.34
N PRO A 126 -12.40 16.46 -9.10
CA PRO A 126 -13.71 17.08 -8.97
C PRO A 126 -14.41 17.18 -10.32
N VAL A 127 -15.73 17.01 -10.27
CA VAL A 127 -16.63 17.91 -10.98
C VAL A 127 -16.99 19.10 -10.07
N TYR A 128 -17.13 18.93 -8.74
CA TYR A 128 -17.41 20.02 -7.79
C TYR A 128 -16.85 19.82 -6.35
N GLY A 129 -15.72 20.46 -6.03
CA GLY A 129 -15.39 20.81 -4.62
C GLY A 129 -14.99 19.67 -3.66
N CYS A 130 -14.51 18.55 -4.16
CA CYS A 130 -13.93 17.48 -3.34
C CYS A 130 -12.73 17.99 -2.50
N GLY A 131 -12.72 17.68 -1.20
CA GLY A 131 -11.63 18.07 -0.30
C GLY A 131 -11.50 17.09 0.87
N ARG A 132 -10.30 16.98 1.45
CA ARG A 132 -10.01 16.07 2.58
C ARG A 132 -10.95 16.24 3.77
N SER A 133 -11.55 17.42 3.95
CA SER A 133 -12.53 17.69 5.00
C SER A 133 -13.85 16.93 4.84
N LYS A 134 -14.06 16.22 3.72
CA LYS A 134 -15.30 15.50 3.41
C LYS A 134 -15.22 14.00 3.65
N ILE A 135 -14.00 13.48 3.81
CA ILE A 135 -13.74 12.07 4.10
C ILE A 135 -12.73 11.96 5.23
N ALA A 136 -13.07 11.21 6.27
CA ALA A 136 -12.10 10.73 7.24
C ALA A 136 -11.78 9.27 6.90
N VAL A 137 -10.49 8.94 6.85
CA VAL A 137 -10.07 7.56 6.64
C VAL A 137 -9.27 7.11 7.85
N THR A 138 -9.69 5.98 8.42
CA THR A 138 -9.02 5.31 9.53
C THR A 138 -8.80 3.84 9.16
N GLY A 139 -7.98 3.12 9.92
CA GLY A 139 -7.74 1.72 9.62
C GLY A 139 -6.50 1.16 10.29
N ASP A 140 -6.27 -0.11 10.03
CA ASP A 140 -5.10 -0.86 10.46
C ASP A 140 -4.63 -1.78 9.31
N ALA A 141 -3.79 -2.76 9.63
CA ALA A 141 -3.30 -3.70 8.63
C ALA A 141 -4.41 -4.54 7.97
N LYS A 142 -5.57 -4.71 8.61
CA LYS A 142 -6.64 -5.61 8.21
C LYS A 142 -7.89 -4.91 7.73
N ALA A 143 -8.10 -3.64 8.07
CA ALA A 143 -9.28 -2.91 7.63
C ALA A 143 -9.00 -1.44 7.31
N ILE A 144 -9.75 -0.92 6.34
CA ILE A 144 -9.87 0.49 5.98
C ILE A 144 -11.31 0.92 6.27
N ASN A 145 -11.50 1.95 7.08
CA ASN A 145 -12.78 2.60 7.33
C ASN A 145 -12.76 4.00 6.71
N ILE A 146 -13.77 4.32 5.94
CA ILE A 146 -13.89 5.57 5.20
C ILE A 146 -15.22 6.20 5.58
N ASP A 147 -15.15 7.21 6.43
CA ASP A 147 -16.31 7.98 6.87
C ASP A 147 -16.51 9.14 5.90
N VAL A 148 -17.68 9.18 5.27
CA VAL A 148 -18.01 10.12 4.21
C VAL A 148 -19.09 11.08 4.70
N SER A 149 -18.74 12.36 4.83
CA SER A 149 -19.65 13.41 5.33
C SER A 149 -20.30 14.23 4.22
N ALA A 150 -19.65 14.32 3.05
CA ALA A 150 -20.22 15.00 1.89
C ALA A 150 -19.63 14.49 0.57
N ILE A 151 -20.48 14.36 -0.46
CA ILE A 151 -20.10 13.98 -1.83
C ILE A 151 -21.04 14.65 -2.82
N PHE A 152 -20.56 14.79 -4.06
CA PHE A 152 -21.35 15.13 -5.23
C PHE A 152 -21.41 13.95 -6.20
N ALA A 153 -22.43 13.94 -7.06
CA ALA A 153 -22.47 13.04 -8.19
C ALA A 153 -21.24 13.25 -9.08
N GLY A 154 -20.49 12.19 -9.35
CA GLY A 154 -19.25 12.20 -10.13
C GLY A 154 -17.98 12.33 -9.29
N ASP A 155 -18.07 12.50 -7.97
CA ASP A 155 -16.88 12.52 -7.12
C ASP A 155 -16.17 11.15 -7.13
N SER A 156 -14.83 11.20 -7.14
CA SER A 156 -13.98 10.03 -6.96
C SER A 156 -12.86 10.32 -5.97
N PHE A 157 -12.51 9.31 -5.18
CA PHE A 157 -11.46 9.37 -4.17
C PHE A 157 -10.48 8.24 -4.43
N GLN A 158 -9.22 8.60 -4.59
CA GLN A 158 -8.12 7.64 -4.67
C GLN A 158 -7.34 7.67 -3.37
N ILE A 159 -7.30 6.51 -2.71
CA ILE A 159 -6.57 6.27 -1.47
C ILE A 159 -5.36 5.43 -1.84
N ALA A 160 -4.17 6.03 -1.79
CA ALA A 160 -2.94 5.30 -2.05
C ALA A 160 -2.71 4.21 -0.98
N LEU A 161 -2.49 2.99 -1.44
CA LEU A 161 -2.12 1.83 -0.65
C LEU A 161 -0.60 1.67 -0.79
N SER A 162 0.15 2.24 0.15
CA SER A 162 1.60 1.99 0.18
C SER A 162 1.84 0.58 0.68
N PRO A 163 2.46 -0.31 -0.11
CA PRO A 163 2.94 -1.57 0.43
C PRO A 163 3.95 -1.27 1.55
N PRO A 164 4.09 -2.19 2.54
CA PRO A 164 5.11 -2.03 3.56
C PRO A 164 6.48 -1.94 2.89
N ALA A 165 7.30 -0.98 3.32
CA ALA A 165 8.65 -0.81 2.81
C ALA A 165 9.48 -2.04 3.18
N VAL A 166 9.58 -2.99 2.24
CA VAL A 166 10.53 -4.09 2.34
C VAL A 166 11.92 -3.51 2.10
N PRO A 167 12.92 -3.78 2.96
CA PRO A 167 14.27 -3.30 2.72
C PRO A 167 14.72 -3.73 1.34
N GLU A 168 15.16 -2.77 0.52
CA GLU A 168 15.46 -3.02 -0.88
C GLU A 168 16.44 -4.20 -1.01
N PRO A 169 16.36 -5.02 -2.06
CA PRO A 169 17.30 -6.13 -2.27
C PRO A 169 18.78 -5.70 -2.17
N ALA A 170 19.07 -4.44 -2.50
CA ALA A 170 20.37 -3.82 -2.31
C ALA A 170 20.78 -3.71 -0.83
N THR A 171 19.86 -3.43 0.08
CA THR A 171 20.13 -3.41 1.54
C THR A 171 20.53 -4.79 2.03
N TRP A 172 19.82 -5.84 1.59
CA TRP A 172 20.16 -7.22 1.94
C TRP A 172 21.53 -7.61 1.36
N ALA A 173 21.78 -7.26 0.10
CA ALA A 173 23.06 -7.50 -0.55
C ALA A 173 24.20 -6.76 0.18
N LEU A 174 24.00 -5.51 0.58
CA LEU A 174 24.99 -4.72 1.31
C LEU A 174 25.26 -5.30 2.70
N MET A 175 24.23 -5.80 3.40
CA MET A 175 24.42 -6.54 4.65
C MET A 175 25.25 -7.81 4.43
N ILE A 176 24.92 -8.63 3.42
CA ILE A 176 25.66 -9.85 3.11
C ILE A 176 27.12 -9.53 2.76
N ILE A 177 27.36 -8.51 1.95
CA ILE A 177 28.72 -8.05 1.60
C ILE A 177 29.46 -7.58 2.85
N GLY A 178 28.81 -6.78 3.70
CA GLY A 178 29.39 -6.29 4.96
C GLY A 178 29.79 -7.43 5.89
N PHE A 179 28.89 -8.38 6.13
CA PHE A 179 29.19 -9.56 6.95
C PHE A 179 30.25 -10.47 6.32
N GLY A 180 30.22 -10.64 5.00
CA GLY A 180 31.23 -11.40 4.26
C GLY A 180 32.62 -10.79 4.36
N ALA A 181 32.73 -9.46 4.25
CA ALA A 181 33.98 -8.72 4.40
C ALA A 181 34.58 -8.87 5.80
N ILE A 182 33.75 -8.74 6.86
CA ILE A 182 34.17 -8.93 8.25
C ILE A 182 34.64 -10.37 8.48
N GLY A 183 33.88 -11.36 8.01
CA GLY A 183 34.25 -12.77 8.13
C GLY A 183 35.56 -13.11 7.41
N ALA A 184 35.79 -12.55 6.22
CA ALA A 184 37.04 -12.70 5.49
C ALA A 184 38.23 -12.07 6.24
N ALA A 185 38.05 -10.89 6.85
CA ALA A 185 39.08 -10.24 7.65
C ALA A 185 39.46 -11.06 8.89
N MET A 186 38.49 -11.68 9.56
CA MET A 186 38.74 -12.56 10.71
C MET A 186 39.55 -13.81 10.32
N ARG A 187 39.28 -14.41 9.15
CA ARG A 187 40.03 -15.58 8.66
C ARG A 187 41.48 -15.25 8.29
N LYS A 188 41.78 -13.99 7.96
CA LYS A 188 43.14 -13.54 7.60
C LYS A 188 44.05 -13.32 8.81
N ARG A 189 43.52 -13.26 10.04
CA ARG A 189 44.36 -13.19 11.24
C ARG A 189 45.07 -14.53 11.44
N HIS A 190 46.39 -14.54 11.22
CA HIS A 190 47.25 -15.66 11.57
C HIS A 190 47.14 -15.95 13.07
N PRO A 191 47.07 -17.22 13.49
CA PRO A 191 47.13 -17.56 14.91
C PRO A 191 48.44 -16.99 15.46
N ALA A 192 48.33 -16.09 16.43
CA ALA A 192 49.48 -15.65 17.19
C ALA A 192 50.08 -16.92 17.79
N HIS A 193 51.28 -17.29 17.36
CA HIS A 193 52.03 -18.37 17.98
C HIS A 193 52.10 -18.04 19.47
N ALA A 194 51.39 -18.82 20.29
CA ALA A 194 51.55 -18.76 21.71
C ALA A 194 52.99 -19.19 21.99
N THR A 195 53.88 -18.21 22.15
CA THR A 195 55.23 -18.45 22.62
C THR A 195 55.11 -18.97 24.04
N MET A 196 55.07 -20.29 24.16
CA MET A 196 55.09 -20.99 25.43
C MET A 196 56.49 -20.79 26.00
N ALA A 197 56.62 -19.81 26.90
CA ALA A 197 57.84 -19.58 27.66
C ALA A 197 58.04 -20.80 28.58
N LEU A 198 59.00 -21.66 28.23
CA LEU A 198 59.50 -22.68 29.13
C LEU A 198 60.36 -21.98 30.18
N ASP A 199 59.90 -22.04 31.43
CA ASP A 199 60.58 -21.58 32.64
C ASP A 199 61.85 -22.43 32.88
N PRO A 200 63.06 -21.85 32.89
CA PRO A 200 64.27 -22.60 33.19
C PRO A 200 64.50 -22.63 34.71
N SER A 201 64.35 -23.82 35.29
CA SER A 201 64.75 -24.20 36.66
C SER A 201 66.26 -24.33 36.82
#